data_AF-A0A382TPP8-F1
#
_entry.id   AF-A0A382TPP8-F1
#
_cell.length_a   1.000
_cell.length_b   1.000
_cell.length_c   1.000
_cell.angle_alpha   90.00
_cell.angle_beta   90.00
_cell.angle_gamma   90.00
#
_symmetry.space_group_name_H-M   'P 1'
#
loop_
_entity.id
_entity.type
_entity.pdbx_description
1 polymer ?
#
loop_
_entity_poly.entity_id
_entity_poly.type
_entity_poly.pdbx_seq_one_letter_code
_entity_poly.pdbx_strand_id
1 'polypeptide(L)'
;MCSGVLLNEKEIDSVVLENILGLSEVAEEGLVVECPTCSTDSDLSEGECPLSNFAVEWNFYVAKSRYHGVTYRGVSNVGHCNVCGSTWFPGPGECDALGKKIGNDRRHLWRDRLDIPQKNIPGPGERDTFGRRRMRDSARDYFSKKGQSFVREERMRLVIKKTEKREQVKEKMCQHIDSNGHPCTNKKMQKKGSVHCYKHRTK
;
A
#
# COMPACT_ATOMS: atom_id res chain seq x y z
N MET A 1 16.33 2.91 -8.62
CA MET A 1 15.38 3.08 -9.74
C MET A 1 14.04 3.52 -9.17
N CYS A 2 13.62 4.75 -9.45
CA CYS A 2 12.32 5.28 -9.05
C CYS A 2 11.21 4.41 -9.64
N SER A 3 10.41 3.78 -8.78
CA SER A 3 9.36 2.81 -9.20
C SER A 3 7.97 3.44 -9.26
N GLY A 4 7.88 4.77 -9.20
CA GLY A 4 6.63 5.51 -9.28
C GLY A 4 6.26 5.94 -10.70
N VAL A 5 5.08 6.54 -10.81
CA VAL A 5 4.51 7.09 -12.05
C VAL A 5 4.25 8.57 -11.83
N LEU A 6 4.76 9.40 -12.74
CA LEU A 6 4.45 10.83 -12.79
C LEU A 6 3.46 11.02 -13.92
N LEU A 7 2.30 11.61 -13.62
CA LEU A 7 1.30 11.98 -14.61
C LEU A 7 1.14 13.49 -14.60
N ASN A 8 1.10 14.12 -15.77
CA ASN A 8 0.67 15.50 -15.87
C ASN A 8 -0.87 15.61 -15.80
N GLU A 9 -1.37 16.83 -15.64
CA GLU A 9 -2.81 17.11 -15.54
C GLU A 9 -3.62 16.59 -16.75
N LYS A 10 -3.02 16.58 -17.95
CA LYS A 10 -3.68 16.14 -19.19
C LYS A 10 -3.75 14.61 -19.32
N GLU A 11 -2.87 13.89 -18.65
CA GLU A 11 -2.75 12.43 -18.71
C GLU A 11 -3.60 11.72 -17.65
N ILE A 12 -3.87 12.37 -16.52
CA ILE A 12 -4.69 11.82 -15.45
C ILE A 12 -6.19 12.01 -15.74
N ASP A 13 -7.00 10.98 -15.46
CA ASP A 13 -8.46 11.10 -15.53
C ASP A 13 -8.95 12.08 -14.45
N SER A 14 -9.70 13.11 -14.85
CA SER A 14 -10.13 14.19 -13.94
C SER A 14 -10.91 13.67 -12.73
N VAL A 15 -11.75 12.65 -12.90
CA VAL A 15 -12.51 12.04 -11.81
C VAL A 15 -11.59 11.29 -10.86
N VAL A 16 -10.53 10.66 -11.37
CA VAL A 16 -9.50 10.04 -10.51
C VAL A 16 -8.77 11.10 -9.69
N LEU A 17 -8.39 12.22 -10.33
CA LEU A 17 -7.73 13.32 -9.64
C LEU A 17 -8.62 13.93 -8.55
N GLU A 18 -9.87 14.28 -8.87
CA GLU A 18 -10.85 14.79 -7.90
C GLU A 18 -11.03 13.85 -6.70
N ASN A 19 -11.11 12.54 -6.96
CA ASN A 19 -11.22 11.55 -5.91
C ASN A 19 -9.99 11.54 -4.99
N ILE A 20 -8.78 11.64 -5.55
CA ILE A 20 -7.51 11.69 -4.80
C ILE A 20 -7.44 12.96 -3.95
N LEU A 21 -7.73 14.12 -4.54
CA LEU A 21 -7.72 15.41 -3.83
C LEU A 21 -8.77 15.45 -2.70
N GLY A 22 -9.83 14.64 -2.80
CA GLY A 22 -10.82 14.46 -1.76
C GLY A 22 -10.42 13.48 -0.63
N LEU A 23 -9.25 12.84 -0.69
CA LEU A 23 -8.76 11.92 0.34
C LEU A 23 -8.09 12.68 1.49
N SER A 24 -7.75 11.93 2.56
CA SER A 24 -7.03 12.49 3.70
C SER A 24 -5.64 12.95 3.30
N GLU A 25 -5.36 14.23 3.52
CA GLU A 25 -4.03 14.80 3.41
C GLU A 25 -3.12 14.25 4.50
N VAL A 26 -1.87 13.95 4.15
CA VAL A 26 -0.84 13.46 5.06
C VAL A 26 0.02 14.65 5.47
N ALA A 27 -0.14 15.08 6.72
CA ALA A 27 0.59 16.21 7.29
C ALA A 27 2.05 15.89 7.69
N GLU A 28 2.62 14.75 7.27
CA GLU A 28 4.00 14.41 7.64
C GLU A 28 5.02 15.27 6.87
N GLU A 29 5.53 16.29 7.55
CA GLU A 29 6.53 17.29 7.12
C GLU A 29 7.91 16.70 6.73
N GLY A 30 8.11 15.39 6.79
CA GLY A 30 9.42 14.72 6.59
C GLY A 30 9.69 14.13 5.20
N LEU A 31 8.74 14.24 4.25
CA LEU A 31 8.82 13.69 2.89
C LEU A 31 8.61 14.79 1.85
N VAL A 32 9.28 15.92 2.03
CA VAL A 32 9.34 17.00 1.04
C VAL A 32 10.13 16.49 -0.17
N VAL A 33 9.42 15.88 -1.12
CA VAL A 33 9.96 15.51 -2.43
C VAL A 33 9.64 16.67 -3.35
N GLU A 34 10.62 17.49 -3.75
CA GLU A 34 10.41 18.56 -4.73
C GLU A 34 9.75 18.02 -6.00
N CYS A 35 8.86 18.81 -6.61
CA CYS A 35 8.19 18.39 -7.83
C CYS A 35 9.25 18.18 -8.92
N PRO A 36 9.44 16.95 -9.45
CA PRO A 36 10.48 16.67 -10.44
C PRO A 36 10.34 17.48 -11.73
N THR A 37 9.12 18.01 -11.98
CA THR A 37 8.79 18.85 -13.14
C THR A 37 9.11 20.32 -12.89
N CYS A 38 8.93 20.83 -11.66
CA CYS A 38 9.19 22.23 -11.33
C CYS A 38 10.62 22.46 -10.82
N SER A 39 11.31 21.42 -10.37
CA SER A 39 12.68 21.49 -9.82
C SER A 39 13.76 21.80 -10.86
N THR A 40 13.40 21.89 -12.14
CA THR A 40 14.30 22.25 -13.24
C THR A 40 14.21 23.72 -13.65
N ASP A 41 13.22 24.48 -13.17
CA ASP A 41 12.94 25.88 -13.54
C ASP A 41 12.85 26.82 -12.32
N SER A 42 13.64 26.58 -11.28
CA SER A 42 13.50 27.26 -9.99
C SER A 42 14.01 28.72 -9.98
N ASP A 43 13.20 29.65 -10.49
CA ASP A 43 13.05 31.02 -9.94
C ASP A 43 12.05 31.05 -8.75
N LEU A 44 11.74 29.88 -8.17
CA LEU A 44 10.85 29.77 -7.02
C LEU A 44 11.63 29.99 -5.72
N SER A 45 11.15 30.93 -4.91
CA SER A 45 11.72 31.33 -3.62
C SER A 45 11.88 30.14 -2.67
N GLU A 46 13.03 30.09 -1.99
CA GLU A 46 13.33 29.13 -0.91
C GLU A 46 12.17 29.05 0.09
N GLY A 47 11.45 27.92 0.11
CA GLY A 47 10.57 27.57 1.24
C GLY A 47 9.14 27.16 0.91
N GLU A 48 8.61 27.40 -0.29
CA GLU A 48 7.28 26.94 -0.66
C GLU A 48 7.37 25.65 -1.50
N CYS A 49 7.11 24.50 -0.87
CA CYS A 49 6.85 23.27 -1.61
C CYS A 49 5.34 23.15 -1.88
N PRO A 50 4.85 23.39 -3.11
CA PRO A 50 3.42 23.47 -3.43
C PRO A 50 2.82 22.07 -3.65
N LEU A 51 3.27 21.08 -2.87
CA LEU A 51 2.89 19.68 -3.01
C LEU A 51 1.95 19.27 -1.89
N SER A 52 0.69 19.04 -2.23
CA SER A 52 -0.28 18.40 -1.34
C SER A 52 -0.09 16.89 -1.38
N ASN A 53 0.06 16.24 -0.23
CA ASN A 53 0.31 14.81 -0.12
C ASN A 53 -0.94 14.07 0.37
N PHE A 54 -1.38 13.05 -0.35
CA PHE A 54 -2.57 12.28 -0.02
C PHE A 54 -2.23 10.82 0.28
N ALA A 55 -2.80 10.26 1.35
CA ALA A 55 -2.65 8.85 1.65
C ALA A 55 -3.53 8.03 0.73
N VAL A 56 -2.91 7.22 -0.13
CA VAL A 56 -3.62 6.32 -1.04
C VAL A 56 -3.29 4.88 -0.69
N GLU A 57 -4.33 4.14 -0.30
CA GLU A 57 -4.31 2.70 -0.10
C GLU A 57 -4.18 1.99 -1.44
N TRP A 58 -3.23 1.06 -1.50
CA TRP A 58 -2.96 0.25 -2.67
C TRP A 58 -3.05 -1.25 -2.37
N ASN A 59 -3.56 -1.99 -3.35
CA ASN A 59 -3.42 -3.42 -3.43
C ASN A 59 -3.19 -3.87 -4.87
N PHE A 60 -2.43 -4.95 -5.05
CA PHE A 60 -2.25 -5.59 -6.34
C PHE A 60 -1.93 -7.07 -6.17
N TYR A 61 -2.28 -7.85 -7.18
CA TYR A 61 -2.07 -9.29 -7.23
C TYR A 61 -0.95 -9.61 -8.22
N VAL A 62 -0.02 -10.45 -7.78
CA VAL A 62 1.06 -10.97 -8.61
C VAL A 62 0.90 -12.47 -8.72
N ALA A 63 0.69 -12.98 -9.93
CA ALA A 63 0.77 -14.40 -10.20
C ALA A 63 2.24 -14.85 -10.10
N LYS A 64 2.53 -15.76 -9.16
CA LYS A 64 3.86 -16.35 -9.00
C LYS A 64 3.99 -17.67 -9.77
N SER A 65 2.87 -18.35 -9.99
CA SER A 65 2.75 -19.53 -10.83
C SER A 65 1.32 -19.66 -11.36
N ARG A 66 1.04 -20.71 -12.13
CA ARG A 66 -0.30 -21.01 -12.67
C ARG A 66 -1.39 -21.17 -11.59
N TYR A 67 -1.01 -21.58 -10.38
CA TYR A 67 -1.95 -21.87 -9.28
C TYR A 67 -1.74 -21.04 -8.03
N HIS A 68 -0.67 -20.24 -7.99
CA HIS A 68 -0.30 -19.47 -6.81
C HIS A 68 -0.06 -18.02 -7.20
N GLY A 69 -0.61 -17.13 -6.39
CA GLY A 69 -0.26 -15.72 -6.45
C GLY A 69 -0.32 -15.07 -5.08
N VAL A 70 0.20 -13.86 -5.05
CA VAL A 70 0.38 -13.09 -3.83
C VAL A 70 -0.30 -11.75 -4.03
N THR A 71 -1.21 -11.42 -3.12
CA THR A 71 -1.75 -10.06 -3.02
C THR A 71 -0.91 -9.27 -2.02
N TYR A 72 -0.35 -8.15 -2.50
CA TYR A 72 0.35 -7.15 -1.70
C TYR A 72 -0.60 -5.99 -1.39
N ARG A 73 -0.40 -5.35 -0.23
CA ARG A 73 -1.23 -4.25 0.25
C ARG A 73 -0.39 -3.22 0.99
N GLY A 74 -0.71 -1.94 0.88
CA GLY A 74 -0.04 -0.89 1.63
C GLY A 74 -0.63 0.48 1.37
N VAL A 75 0.10 1.51 1.83
CA VAL A 75 -0.26 2.92 1.65
C VAL A 75 0.92 3.61 0.97
N SER A 76 0.61 4.53 0.06
CA SER A 76 1.57 5.41 -0.59
C SER A 76 1.12 6.85 -0.43
N ASN A 77 2.08 7.76 -0.24
CA ASN A 77 1.82 9.20 -0.20
C ASN A 77 1.88 9.74 -1.63
N VAL A 78 0.72 9.98 -2.24
CA VAL A 78 0.62 10.54 -3.59
C VAL A 78 0.72 12.05 -3.49
N GLY A 79 1.71 12.63 -4.18
CA GLY A 79 1.93 14.08 -4.18
C GLY A 79 1.27 14.73 -5.39
N HIS A 80 0.54 15.83 -5.19
CA HIS A 80 -0.03 16.65 -6.26
C HIS A 80 0.57 18.05 -6.24
N CYS A 81 1.13 18.49 -7.36
CA CYS A 81 1.74 19.81 -7.49
C CYS A 81 0.69 20.84 -7.92
N ASN A 82 0.44 21.83 -7.07
CA ASN A 82 -0.53 22.89 -7.33
C ASN A 82 -0.06 23.90 -8.40
N VAL A 83 1.23 23.89 -8.78
CA VAL A 83 1.81 24.81 -9.78
C VAL A 83 1.64 24.27 -11.19
N CYS A 84 2.06 23.02 -11.44
CA CYS A 84 2.04 22.43 -12.78
C CYS A 84 0.94 21.37 -12.97
N GLY A 85 0.12 21.11 -11.95
CA GLY A 85 -0.94 20.08 -11.97
C GLY A 85 -0.43 18.64 -12.04
N SER A 86 0.89 18.43 -11.96
CA SER A 86 1.48 17.09 -12.04
C SER A 86 1.27 16.31 -10.75
N THR A 87 0.94 15.02 -10.88
CA THR A 87 0.68 14.12 -9.75
C THR A 87 1.68 12.96 -9.75
N TRP A 88 2.38 12.79 -8.63
CA TRP A 88 3.37 11.74 -8.40
C TRP A 88 2.79 10.59 -7.59
N PHE A 89 2.80 9.40 -8.19
CA PHE A 89 2.41 8.14 -7.56
C PHE A 89 3.66 7.33 -7.21
N PRO A 90 4.16 7.37 -5.97
CA PRO A 90 5.35 6.62 -5.62
C PRO A 90 5.06 5.12 -5.62
N GLY A 91 5.97 4.36 -6.23
CA GLY A 91 5.90 2.90 -6.21
C GLY A 91 5.93 2.37 -4.77
N PRO A 92 5.42 1.14 -4.55
CA PRO A 92 5.40 0.57 -3.22
C PRO A 92 6.83 0.36 -2.71
N GLY A 93 7.00 0.45 -1.38
CA GLY A 93 8.28 0.21 -0.72
C GLY A 93 8.79 -1.24 -0.88
N GLU A 94 9.86 -1.60 -0.18
CA GLU A 94 10.42 -2.96 -0.26
C GLU A 94 9.48 -4.03 0.29
N CYS A 95 8.64 -3.65 1.26
CA CYS A 95 7.73 -4.51 1.97
C CYS A 95 6.30 -3.97 1.91
N ASP A 96 5.33 -4.89 1.94
CA ASP A 96 3.92 -4.57 2.10
C ASP A 96 3.58 -4.26 3.58
N ALA A 97 2.34 -3.85 3.86
CA ALA A 97 1.87 -3.55 5.22
C ALA A 97 1.89 -4.77 6.17
N LEU A 98 2.00 -5.98 5.63
CA LEU A 98 2.19 -7.20 6.40
C LEU A 98 3.67 -7.51 6.59
N GLY A 99 4.61 -6.76 6.03
CA GLY A 99 6.05 -7.04 6.06
C GLY A 99 6.49 -8.13 5.08
N LYS A 100 5.70 -8.42 4.03
CA LYS A 100 6.10 -9.31 2.94
C LYS A 100 6.96 -8.53 1.96
N LYS A 101 8.10 -9.10 1.54
CA LYS A 101 8.95 -8.51 0.50
C LYS A 101 8.23 -8.52 -0.85
N ILE A 102 8.21 -7.37 -1.52
CA ILE A 102 7.56 -7.16 -2.82
C ILE A 102 8.52 -7.44 -3.98
N GLY A 103 9.82 -7.16 -3.82
CA GLY A 103 10.83 -7.45 -4.83
C GLY A 103 10.68 -6.59 -6.09
N ASN A 104 10.72 -7.21 -7.27
CA ASN A 104 10.67 -6.50 -8.56
C ASN A 104 9.25 -6.16 -9.04
N ASP A 105 8.22 -6.70 -8.38
CA ASP A 105 6.82 -6.53 -8.80
C ASP A 105 6.27 -5.11 -8.55
N ARG A 106 7.08 -4.25 -7.92
CA ARG A 106 6.73 -2.87 -7.55
C ARG A 106 6.30 -2.01 -8.75
N ARG A 107 6.76 -2.36 -9.96
CA ARG A 107 6.47 -1.61 -11.20
C ARG A 107 5.03 -1.73 -11.69
N HIS A 108 4.31 -2.77 -11.26
CA HIS A 108 2.96 -3.08 -11.76
C HIS A 108 1.86 -2.27 -11.06
N LEU A 109 2.13 -1.71 -9.87
CA LEU A 109 1.06 -1.16 -9.04
C LEU A 109 0.28 -0.04 -9.73
N TRP A 110 0.98 1.05 -10.09
CA TRP A 110 0.35 2.24 -10.64
C TRP A 110 0.22 2.18 -12.15
N ARG A 111 1.17 1.53 -12.83
CA ARG A 111 1.12 1.39 -14.29
C ARG A 111 -0.14 0.66 -14.73
N ASP A 112 -0.39 -0.54 -14.21
CA ASP A 112 -1.53 -1.35 -14.64
C ASP A 112 -2.88 -0.72 -14.25
N ARG A 113 -2.89 0.13 -13.20
CA ARG A 113 -4.10 0.77 -12.68
C ARG A 113 -4.41 2.11 -13.35
N LEU A 114 -3.39 2.84 -13.81
CA LEU A 114 -3.51 4.15 -14.45
C LEU A 114 -3.42 4.09 -15.98
N ASP A 115 -2.80 3.04 -16.55
CA ASP A 115 -2.74 2.78 -17.99
C ASP A 115 -4.08 2.20 -18.48
N ILE A 116 -5.13 3.02 -18.47
CA ILE A 116 -6.47 2.65 -18.92
C ILE A 116 -6.65 3.18 -20.35
N PRO A 117 -6.62 2.32 -21.38
CA PRO A 117 -6.75 2.76 -22.75
C PRO A 117 -8.11 3.41 -22.99
N GLN A 118 -8.11 4.63 -23.53
CA GLN A 118 -9.34 5.32 -23.94
C GLN A 118 -10.09 4.65 -25.11
N LYS A 119 -9.51 3.62 -25.75
CA LYS A 119 -9.92 3.15 -27.08
C LYS A 119 -11.02 2.09 -27.10
N ASN A 120 -11.47 1.57 -25.95
CA ASN A 120 -12.57 0.61 -25.87
C ASN A 120 -13.74 1.19 -25.06
N ILE A 121 -14.34 2.28 -25.55
CA ILE A 121 -15.49 2.95 -24.92
C ILE A 121 -16.73 2.77 -25.82
N PRO A 122 -17.60 1.77 -25.55
CA PRO A 122 -19.02 1.88 -25.87
C PRO A 122 -19.69 2.77 -24.78
N GLY A 123 -20.93 3.23 -24.90
CA GLY A 123 -21.50 4.37 -24.14
C GLY A 123 -21.63 4.22 -22.61
N PRO A 124 -22.10 5.25 -21.88
CA PRO A 124 -22.38 5.19 -20.43
C PRO A 124 -23.31 4.02 -20.07
N GLY A 125 -22.96 3.20 -19.07
CA GLY A 125 -23.78 2.09 -18.58
C GLY A 125 -23.55 0.72 -19.23
N GLU A 126 -22.78 0.61 -20.31
CA GLU A 126 -22.52 -0.68 -20.96
C GLU A 126 -21.46 -1.51 -20.21
N ARG A 127 -21.82 -2.76 -19.90
CA ARG A 127 -20.91 -3.80 -19.39
C ARG A 127 -20.13 -4.40 -20.56
N ASP A 128 -18.95 -4.97 -20.28
CA ASP A 128 -18.27 -5.80 -21.28
C ASP A 128 -19.13 -7.04 -21.64
N THR A 129 -18.75 -7.76 -22.70
CA THR A 129 -19.42 -8.99 -23.15
C THR A 129 -19.50 -10.07 -22.06
N PHE A 130 -18.74 -9.93 -20.97
CA PHE A 130 -18.69 -10.81 -19.81
C PHE A 130 -19.42 -10.24 -18.58
N GLY A 131 -20.19 -9.16 -18.73
CA GLY A 131 -20.98 -8.57 -17.65
C GLY A 131 -20.16 -7.83 -16.57
N ARG A 132 -18.85 -7.62 -16.78
CA ARG A 132 -17.98 -6.87 -15.88
C ARG A 132 -18.19 -5.37 -16.09
N ARG A 133 -18.12 -4.61 -14.98
CA ARG A 133 -18.02 -3.14 -15.06
C ARG A 133 -16.73 -2.78 -15.80
N ARG A 134 -16.75 -1.67 -16.53
CA ARG A 134 -15.55 -1.21 -17.23
C ARG A 134 -14.38 -1.05 -16.25
N MET A 135 -13.19 -1.42 -16.72
CA MET A 135 -11.96 -1.28 -15.95
C MET A 135 -11.72 0.19 -15.54
N ARG A 136 -12.11 1.16 -16.39
CA ARG A 136 -12.13 2.60 -16.08
C ARG A 136 -12.98 2.93 -14.85
N ASP A 137 -14.23 2.48 -14.82
CA ASP A 137 -15.15 2.75 -13.71
C ASP A 137 -14.64 2.10 -12.42
N SER A 138 -14.02 0.93 -12.55
CA SER A 138 -13.39 0.23 -11.41
C SER A 138 -12.18 0.97 -10.86
N ALA A 139 -11.38 1.64 -11.71
CA ALA A 139 -10.28 2.49 -11.26
C ALA A 139 -10.78 3.78 -10.59
N ARG A 140 -11.80 4.43 -11.14
CA ARG A 140 -12.44 5.60 -10.50
C ARG A 140 -13.03 5.24 -9.14
N ASP A 141 -13.79 4.15 -9.07
CA ASP A 141 -14.36 3.65 -7.81
C ASP A 141 -13.26 3.30 -6.79
N TYR A 142 -12.08 2.84 -7.26
CA TYR A 142 -10.96 2.52 -6.39
C TYR A 142 -10.37 3.74 -5.66
N PHE A 143 -10.24 4.87 -6.36
CA PHE A 143 -9.74 6.12 -5.76
C PHE A 143 -10.83 6.86 -4.97
N SER A 144 -12.10 6.54 -5.18
CA SER A 144 -13.19 7.12 -4.39
C SER A 144 -13.03 6.88 -2.89
N LYS A 145 -13.60 7.77 -2.07
CA LYS A 145 -13.63 7.62 -0.60
C LYS A 145 -14.11 6.24 -0.17
N LYS A 146 -15.14 5.71 -0.83
CA LYS A 146 -15.69 4.39 -0.52
C LYS A 146 -14.73 3.26 -0.87
N GLY A 147 -14.07 3.34 -2.03
CA GLY A 147 -13.07 2.36 -2.46
C GLY A 147 -11.86 2.34 -1.52
N GLN A 148 -11.33 3.52 -1.19
CA GLN A 148 -10.19 3.67 -0.28
C GLN A 148 -10.51 3.15 1.13
N SER A 149 -11.70 3.45 1.66
CA SER A 149 -12.15 2.90 2.96
C SER A 149 -12.21 1.37 2.94
N PHE A 150 -12.75 0.77 1.88
CA PHE A 150 -12.81 -0.69 1.75
C PHE A 150 -11.40 -1.32 1.76
N VAL A 151 -10.46 -0.76 0.98
CA VAL A 151 -9.08 -1.28 0.93
C VAL A 151 -8.38 -1.11 2.28
N ARG A 152 -8.59 0.02 2.97
CA ARG A 152 -8.08 0.27 4.32
C ARG A 152 -8.59 -0.76 5.32
N GLU A 153 -9.90 -1.03 5.34
CA GLU A 153 -10.51 -2.01 6.24
C GLU A 153 -9.95 -3.41 6.02
N GLU A 154 -9.84 -3.84 4.75
CA GLU A 154 -9.23 -5.14 4.42
C GLU A 154 -7.78 -5.23 4.90
N ARG A 155 -6.98 -4.18 4.65
CA ARG A 155 -5.58 -4.13 5.11
C ARG A 155 -5.51 -4.24 6.62
N MET A 156 -6.27 -3.41 7.35
CA MET A 156 -6.28 -3.40 8.81
C MET A 156 -6.72 -4.75 9.39
N ARG A 157 -7.77 -5.37 8.83
CA ARG A 157 -8.22 -6.71 9.23
C ARG A 157 -7.10 -7.75 9.13
N LEU A 158 -6.33 -7.71 8.04
CA LEU A 158 -5.22 -8.66 7.84
C LEU A 158 -4.02 -8.37 8.75
N VAL A 159 -3.72 -7.09 9.00
CA VAL A 159 -2.68 -6.68 9.95
C VAL A 159 -3.03 -7.18 11.34
N ILE A 160 -4.25 -6.92 11.82
CA ILE A 160 -4.76 -7.39 13.12
C ILE A 160 -4.64 -8.92 13.21
N LYS A 161 -5.18 -9.65 12.23
CA LYS A 161 -5.10 -11.11 12.19
C LYS A 161 -3.66 -11.64 12.22
N LYS A 162 -2.72 -10.94 11.58
CA LYS A 162 -1.30 -11.32 11.60
C LYS A 162 -0.67 -11.08 12.97
N THR A 163 -0.99 -9.95 13.60
CA THR A 163 -0.54 -9.61 14.95
C THR A 163 -1.09 -10.58 15.98
N GLU A 164 -2.39 -10.87 15.95
CA GLU A 164 -3.02 -11.88 16.81
C GLU A 164 -2.37 -13.25 16.67
N LYS A 165 -2.10 -13.70 15.43
CA LYS A 165 -1.38 -14.96 15.20
C LYS A 165 0.01 -14.94 15.81
N ARG A 166 0.75 -13.82 15.70
CA ARG A 166 2.08 -13.68 16.30
C ARG A 166 1.99 -13.77 17.83
N GLU A 167 1.02 -13.11 18.44
CA GLU A 167 0.79 -13.19 19.89
C GLU A 167 0.38 -14.60 20.33
N GLN A 168 -0.51 -15.28 19.60
CA GLN A 168 -0.86 -16.68 19.87
C GLN A 168 0.33 -17.63 19.73
N VAL A 169 1.26 -17.37 18.78
CA VAL A 169 2.49 -18.14 18.70
C VAL A 169 3.35 -17.86 19.93
N LYS A 170 3.61 -16.58 20.27
CA LYS A 170 4.40 -16.19 21.45
C LYS A 170 3.86 -16.79 22.73
N GLU A 171 2.54 -16.79 22.93
CA GLU A 171 1.90 -17.36 24.10
C GLU A 171 2.17 -18.87 24.24
N LYS A 172 2.39 -19.57 23.12
CA LYS A 172 2.75 -21.00 23.08
C LYS A 172 4.25 -21.24 23.24
N MET A 173 5.08 -20.19 23.23
CA MET A 173 6.53 -20.30 23.39
C MET A 173 6.92 -20.28 24.87
N CYS A 174 8.10 -20.82 25.16
CA CYS A 174 8.72 -20.76 26.47
C CYS A 174 9.13 -19.33 26.80
N GLN A 175 8.78 -18.85 28.00
CA GLN A 175 9.10 -17.50 28.47
C GLN A 175 10.54 -17.36 29.02
N HIS A 176 11.40 -18.36 28.85
CA HIS A 176 12.78 -18.28 29.34
C HIS A 176 13.62 -17.41 28.41
N ILE A 177 14.39 -16.49 28.98
CA ILE A 177 15.39 -15.67 28.30
C ILE A 177 16.75 -16.13 28.81
N ASP A 178 17.67 -16.41 27.89
CA ASP A 178 19.02 -16.83 28.25
C ASP A 178 19.87 -15.66 28.78
N SER A 179 21.08 -15.96 29.26
CA SER A 179 22.01 -14.94 29.78
C SER A 179 22.45 -13.90 28.74
N ASN A 180 22.26 -14.19 27.45
CA ASN A 180 22.57 -13.28 26.35
C ASN A 180 21.33 -12.45 25.92
N GLY A 181 20.19 -12.58 26.61
CA GLY A 181 18.96 -11.86 26.30
C GLY A 181 18.13 -12.48 25.17
N HIS A 182 18.47 -13.68 24.68
CA HIS A 182 17.70 -14.34 23.62
C HIS A 182 16.56 -15.20 24.20
N PRO A 183 15.33 -15.07 23.66
CA PRO A 183 14.20 -15.88 24.09
C PRO A 183 14.32 -17.32 23.61
N CYS A 184 13.93 -18.26 24.47
CA CYS A 184 13.89 -19.67 24.12
C CYS A 184 12.92 -19.94 22.97
N THR A 185 13.39 -20.66 21.95
CA THR A 185 12.62 -21.03 20.76
C THR A 185 11.78 -22.30 20.93
N ASN A 186 11.77 -22.91 22.13
CA ASN A 186 10.96 -24.10 22.40
C ASN A 186 9.53 -23.72 22.79
N LYS A 187 8.56 -24.58 22.47
CA LYS A 187 7.19 -24.45 22.97
C LYS A 187 7.14 -24.69 24.47
N LYS A 188 6.26 -23.96 25.18
CA LYS A 188 5.97 -24.23 26.59
C LYS A 188 5.31 -25.61 26.74
N MET A 189 5.41 -26.20 27.92
CA MET A 189 4.79 -27.50 28.18
C MET A 189 3.26 -27.42 28.02
N GLN A 190 2.62 -28.56 27.73
CA GLN A 190 1.15 -28.63 27.65
C GLN A 190 0.47 -28.74 29.02
N LYS A 191 1.25 -28.74 30.11
CA LYS A 191 0.71 -28.81 31.48
C LYS A 191 0.04 -27.47 31.83
N LYS A 192 -1.16 -27.53 32.40
CA LYS A 192 -1.93 -26.34 32.83
C LYS A 192 -1.07 -25.49 33.79
N GLY A 193 -0.92 -24.21 33.49
CA GLY A 193 -0.10 -23.26 34.27
C GLY A 193 1.40 -23.27 33.96
N SER A 194 1.89 -24.09 33.02
CA SER A 194 3.32 -24.07 32.67
C SER A 194 3.66 -22.90 31.74
N VAL A 195 4.72 -22.16 32.11
CA VAL A 195 5.26 -21.01 31.37
C VAL A 195 6.58 -21.32 30.66
N HIS A 196 7.20 -22.44 31.01
CA HIS A 196 8.49 -22.87 30.47
C HIS A 196 8.39 -24.19 29.71
N CYS A 197 9.39 -24.45 28.85
CA CYS A 197 9.55 -25.75 28.19
C CYS A 197 10.19 -26.77 29.14
N TYR A 198 10.27 -28.03 28.74
CA TYR A 198 10.86 -29.10 29.55
C TYR A 198 12.31 -28.81 29.99
N LYS A 199 13.09 -28.10 29.16
CA LYS A 199 14.48 -27.73 29.48
C LYS A 199 14.59 -26.66 30.57
N HIS A 200 13.60 -25.77 30.67
CA HIS A 200 13.60 -24.62 31.59
C HIS A 200 12.56 -24.77 32.69
N ARG A 201 12.06 -26.00 32.93
CA ARG A 201 11.18 -26.25 34.07
C ARG A 201 11.97 -26.03 35.36
N THR A 202 11.38 -25.31 36.30
CA THR A 202 11.82 -25.37 37.69
C THR A 202 11.63 -26.81 38.18
N LYS A 203 12.67 -27.35 38.84
CA LYS A 203 12.58 -28.65 39.49
C LYS A 203 11.66 -28.58 40.70
#